data_AF-A0A2U1KX76-F1
#
_entry.id   AF-A0A2U1KX76-F1
#
_cell.length_a   1.000
_cell.length_b   1.000
_cell.length_c   1.000
_cell.angle_alpha   90.00
_cell.angle_beta   90.00
_cell.angle_gamma   90.00
#
_symmetry.space_group_name_H-M   'P 1'
#
loop_
_entity.id
_entity.type
_entity.pdbx_description
1 polymer ?
#
loop_
_entity_poly.entity_id
_entity_poly.type
_entity_poly.pdbx_seq_one_letter_code
_entity_poly.pdbx_strand_id
1 'polypeptide(L)'
;MANTNSFYQERKRKSLDEPTIYAWFFSVIGVSAVIGAAFFPVPILRPACLFIIRSLWALRVLAILIIAGHVGQSIYAWRLAKRVDPANARWWAFQTFVLGFLSSKLLLKKAKQ
;
A
#
# COMPACT_ATOMS: atom_id res chain seq x y z
N MET A 1 -10.60 13.91 35.60
CA MET A 1 -10.71 12.51 35.13
C MET A 1 -11.07 12.36 33.65
N ALA A 2 -11.57 13.40 32.96
CA ALA A 2 -11.80 13.35 31.51
C ALA A 2 -10.50 13.23 30.66
N ASN A 3 -9.40 13.85 31.11
CA ASN A 3 -8.12 13.86 30.38
C ASN A 3 -7.45 12.49 30.23
N THR A 4 -7.65 11.59 31.19
CA THR A 4 -7.08 10.23 31.10
C THR A 4 -7.88 9.39 30.10
N ASN A 5 -9.21 9.49 30.06
CA ASN A 5 -10.03 8.76 29.09
C ASN A 5 -9.81 9.25 27.65
N SER A 6 -9.65 10.56 27.42
CA SER A 6 -9.33 11.08 26.09
C SER A 6 -7.96 10.60 25.61
N PHE A 7 -6.95 10.59 26.49
CA PHE A 7 -5.61 10.08 26.17
C PHE A 7 -5.63 8.61 25.71
N TYR A 8 -6.36 7.73 26.41
CA TYR A 8 -6.47 6.33 26.00
C TYR A 8 -7.28 6.13 24.71
N GLN A 9 -8.33 6.92 24.48
CA GLN A 9 -9.09 6.90 23.23
C GLN A 9 -8.25 7.39 22.03
N GLU A 10 -7.47 8.45 22.21
CA GLU A 10 -6.54 8.99 21.20
C GLU A 10 -5.48 7.95 20.84
N ARG A 11 -4.92 7.26 21.85
CA ARG A 11 -3.92 6.20 21.67
C ARG A 11 -4.50 4.98 20.95
N LYS A 12 -5.73 4.58 21.29
CA LYS A 12 -6.45 3.50 20.60
C LYS A 12 -6.74 3.86 19.14
N ARG A 13 -7.20 5.09 18.85
CA ARG A 13 -7.37 5.58 17.46
C ARG A 13 -6.06 5.55 16.69
N LYS A 14 -4.98 6.10 17.24
CA LYS A 14 -3.65 6.06 16.61
C LYS A 14 -3.20 4.63 16.27
N SER A 15 -3.43 3.68 17.17
CA SER A 15 -3.08 2.26 16.93
C SER A 15 -3.95 1.55 15.88
N LEU A 16 -5.18 2.03 15.65
CA LEU A 16 -6.08 1.51 14.62
C LEU A 16 -5.87 2.20 13.25
N ASP A 17 -5.36 3.43 13.26
CA ASP A 17 -5.12 4.24 12.07
C ASP A 17 -3.76 3.96 11.41
N GLU A 18 -2.76 3.52 12.19
CA GLU A 18 -1.46 3.12 11.66
C GLU A 18 -1.54 1.70 11.08
N PRO A 19 -1.20 1.52 9.80
CA PRO A 19 -1.21 0.20 9.21
C PRO A 19 -0.18 -0.69 9.88
N THR A 20 -0.64 -1.81 10.43
CA THR A 20 0.18 -2.80 11.12
C THR A 20 1.32 -3.24 10.20
N ILE A 21 2.51 -3.46 10.77
CA ILE A 21 3.71 -3.90 10.03
C ILE A 21 3.41 -5.14 9.16
N TYR A 22 2.52 -6.02 9.62
CA TYR A 22 2.05 -7.18 8.88
C TYR A 22 1.32 -6.82 7.58
N ALA A 23 0.51 -5.75 7.56
CA ALA A 23 -0.15 -5.28 6.36
C ALA A 23 0.86 -4.78 5.31
N TRP A 24 1.98 -4.19 5.75
CA TRP A 24 3.06 -3.74 4.88
C TRP A 24 3.75 -4.93 4.23
N PHE A 25 4.16 -5.92 5.03
CA PHE A 25 4.76 -7.15 4.51
C PHE A 25 3.82 -7.90 3.55
N PHE A 26 2.54 -8.02 3.91
CA PHE A 26 1.56 -8.67 3.06
C PHE A 26 1.38 -7.94 1.73
N SER A 27 1.33 -6.61 1.74
CA SER A 27 1.23 -5.83 0.50
C SER A 27 2.46 -6.01 -0.39
N VAL A 28 3.67 -5.86 0.14
CA VAL A 28 4.90 -5.98 -0.65
C VAL A 28 5.09 -7.40 -1.19
N ILE A 29 4.94 -8.41 -0.33
CA ILE A 29 5.11 -9.81 -0.71
C ILE A 29 4.01 -10.23 -1.68
N GLY A 30 2.75 -9.87 -1.42
CA GLY A 30 1.60 -10.21 -2.26
C GLY A 30 1.71 -9.62 -3.66
N VAL A 31 2.03 -8.33 -3.77
CA VAL A 31 2.19 -7.66 -5.08
C VAL A 31 3.38 -8.24 -5.84
N SER A 32 4.54 -8.39 -5.18
CA SER A 32 5.72 -9.00 -5.78
C SER A 32 5.44 -10.42 -6.27
N ALA A 33 4.66 -11.17 -5.49
CA ALA A 33 4.29 -12.53 -5.83
C ALA A 33 3.40 -12.61 -7.08
N VAL A 34 2.37 -11.76 -7.15
CA VAL A 34 1.47 -11.73 -8.32
C VAL A 34 2.22 -11.32 -9.59
N ILE A 35 3.10 -10.30 -9.50
CA ILE A 35 3.95 -9.87 -10.62
C ILE A 35 4.91 -11.00 -11.04
N GLY A 36 5.56 -11.63 -10.06
CA GLY A 36 6.44 -12.78 -10.26
C GLY A 36 5.75 -13.93 -11.01
N ALA A 37 4.57 -14.33 -10.56
CA ALA A 37 3.79 -15.41 -11.17
C ALA A 37 3.27 -15.07 -12.58
N ALA A 38 2.92 -13.80 -12.81
CA ALA A 38 2.36 -13.33 -14.08
C ALA A 38 3.41 -13.28 -15.20
N PHE A 39 4.57 -12.70 -14.91
CA PHE A 39 5.58 -12.35 -15.92
C PHE A 39 6.80 -13.25 -15.93
N PHE A 40 7.14 -13.89 -14.81
CA PHE A 40 8.33 -14.75 -14.71
C PHE A 40 7.94 -16.22 -14.53
N PRO A 41 8.77 -17.17 -15.00
CA PRO A 41 8.52 -18.60 -14.82
C PRO A 41 8.97 -19.06 -13.43
N VAL A 42 8.35 -18.52 -12.37
CA VAL A 42 8.66 -18.91 -10.99
C VAL A 42 8.02 -20.28 -10.70
N PRO A 43 8.80 -21.35 -10.48
CA PRO A 43 8.33 -22.75 -10.55
C PRO A 43 7.32 -23.12 -9.46
N ILE A 44 7.34 -22.44 -8.32
CA ILE A 44 6.39 -22.69 -7.22
C ILE A 44 5.19 -21.73 -7.31
N LEU A 45 5.47 -20.48 -7.66
CA LEU A 45 4.50 -19.40 -7.53
C LEU A 45 3.50 -19.34 -8.67
N ARG A 46 3.96 -19.57 -9.90
CA ARG A 46 3.06 -19.57 -11.07
C ARG A 46 2.03 -20.70 -10.98
N PRO A 47 2.38 -21.96 -10.68
CA PRO A 47 1.38 -23.01 -10.47
C PRO A 47 0.42 -22.73 -9.33
N ALA A 48 0.90 -22.20 -8.20
CA ALA A 48 0.05 -21.84 -7.06
C ALA A 48 -0.99 -20.76 -7.44
N CYS A 49 -0.59 -19.71 -8.14
CA CYS A 49 -1.52 -18.69 -8.62
C CYS A 49 -2.48 -19.23 -9.69
N LEU A 50 -2.00 -20.09 -10.59
CA LEU A 50 -2.82 -20.71 -11.63
C LEU A 50 -3.81 -21.74 -11.07
N PHE A 51 -3.50 -22.40 -9.95
CA PHE A 51 -4.45 -23.28 -9.26
C PHE A 51 -5.73 -22.53 -8.86
N ILE A 52 -5.59 -21.26 -8.45
CA ILE A 52 -6.70 -20.40 -8.03
C ILE A 52 -7.34 -19.69 -9.23
N ILE A 53 -6.54 -18.94 -10.01
CA ILE A 53 -7.04 -18.05 -11.08
C ILE A 53 -7.35 -18.81 -12.37
N ARG A 54 -6.75 -20.00 -12.56
CA ARG A 54 -6.95 -20.92 -13.70
C ARG A 54 -6.62 -20.37 -15.09
N SER A 55 -6.20 -19.10 -15.18
CA SER A 55 -5.86 -18.45 -16.44
C SER A 55 -4.63 -17.55 -16.28
N LEU A 56 -3.60 -17.81 -17.09
CA LEU A 56 -2.40 -16.99 -17.13
C LEU A 56 -2.69 -15.58 -17.67
N TRP A 57 -3.64 -15.46 -18.59
CA TRP A 57 -4.06 -14.17 -19.12
C TRP A 57 -4.76 -13.34 -18.04
N ALA A 58 -5.69 -13.93 -17.30
CA ALA A 58 -6.34 -13.27 -16.17
C ALA A 58 -5.34 -12.86 -15.08
N LEU A 59 -4.36 -13.71 -14.77
CA LEU A 59 -3.28 -13.39 -13.84
C LEU A 59 -2.44 -12.18 -14.30
N ARG A 60 -2.13 -12.08 -15.60
CA ARG A 60 -1.41 -10.92 -16.17
C ARG A 60 -2.24 -9.65 -16.12
N VAL A 61 -3.53 -9.72 -16.47
CA VAL A 61 -4.45 -8.58 -16.36
C VAL A 61 -4.53 -8.11 -14.91
N LEU A 62 -4.68 -9.03 -13.96
CA LEU A 62 -4.70 -8.71 -12.53
C LEU A 62 -3.40 -8.03 -12.07
N ALA A 63 -2.23 -8.54 -12.50
CA ALA A 63 -0.95 -7.93 -12.18
C ALA A 63 -0.85 -6.49 -12.73
N ILE A 64 -1.31 -6.25 -13.96
CA ILE A 64 -1.34 -4.91 -14.56
C ILE A 64 -2.26 -3.98 -13.78
N LEU A 65 -3.46 -4.43 -13.42
CA LEU A 65 -4.42 -3.63 -12.64
C LEU A 65 -3.85 -3.26 -11.25
N ILE A 66 -3.17 -4.19 -10.58
CA ILE A 66 -2.50 -3.94 -9.31
C ILE A 66 -1.40 -2.88 -9.49
N ILE A 67 -0.52 -3.03 -10.50
CA ILE A 67 0.52 -2.05 -10.79
C ILE A 67 -0.09 -0.68 -11.07
N ALA A 68 -1.12 -0.61 -11.92
CA ALA A 68 -1.82 0.63 -12.24
C ALA A 68 -2.42 1.29 -11.00
N GLY A 69 -3.00 0.50 -10.09
CA GLY A 69 -3.51 0.97 -8.80
C GLY A 69 -2.42 1.59 -7.93
N HIS A 70 -1.26 0.92 -7.81
CA HIS A 70 -0.10 1.43 -7.07
C HIS A 70 0.49 2.71 -7.67
N VAL A 71 0.60 2.79 -9.01
CA VAL A 71 1.02 4.00 -9.72
C VAL A 71 0.04 5.15 -9.45
N GLY A 72 -1.26 4.91 -9.59
CA GLY A 72 -2.30 5.90 -9.35
C GLY A 72 -2.26 6.46 -7.92
N GLN A 73 -2.12 5.57 -6.92
CA GLN A 73 -1.96 5.95 -5.51
C GLN A 73 -0.68 6.76 -5.29
N SER A 74 0.44 6.35 -5.89
CA SER A 74 1.71 7.06 -5.80
C SER A 74 1.62 8.48 -6.37
N ILE A 75 0.96 8.66 -7.52
CA ILE A 75 0.75 9.98 -8.12
C ILE A 75 -0.13 10.85 -7.22
N TYR A 76 -1.20 10.28 -6.65
CA TYR A 76 -2.07 10.99 -5.72
C TYR A 76 -1.29 11.47 -4.49
N ALA A 77 -0.53 10.56 -3.85
CA ALA A 77 0.32 10.89 -2.71
C ALA A 77 1.39 11.92 -3.07
N TRP A 78 1.99 11.86 -4.26
CA TRP A 78 2.95 12.85 -4.71
C TRP A 78 2.34 14.25 -4.83
N ARG A 79 1.15 14.36 -5.44
CA ARG A 79 0.43 15.63 -5.59
C ARG A 79 0.03 16.21 -4.23
N LEU A 80 -0.40 15.35 -3.30
CA LEU A 80 -0.75 15.76 -1.94
C LEU A 80 0.50 16.19 -1.16
N ALA A 81 1.59 15.43 -1.23
CA ALA A 81 2.83 15.73 -0.54
C ALA A 81 3.47 17.02 -1.05
N LYS A 82 3.37 17.35 -2.35
CA LYS A 82 3.82 18.67 -2.85
C LYS A 82 3.16 19.86 -2.15
N ARG A 83 1.95 19.69 -1.59
CA ARG A 83 1.23 20.75 -0.87
C ARG A 83 1.58 20.80 0.62
N VAL A 84 1.85 19.65 1.23
CA VAL A 84 1.98 19.49 2.69
C VAL A 84 3.43 19.36 3.14
N ASP A 85 4.26 18.69 2.35
CA ASP A 85 5.67 18.39 2.64
C ASP A 85 6.46 18.28 1.32
N PRO A 86 6.69 19.42 0.63
CA PRO A 86 7.31 19.43 -0.70
C PRO A 86 8.75 18.90 -0.67
N ALA A 87 9.46 19.06 0.46
CA ALA A 87 10.83 18.57 0.63
C ALA A 87 10.92 17.04 0.50
N ASN A 88 9.92 16.31 0.99
CA ASN A 88 9.89 14.85 0.97
C ASN A 88 8.89 14.25 -0.03
N ALA A 89 8.32 15.06 -0.92
CA ALA A 89 7.23 14.63 -1.79
C ALA A 89 7.58 13.40 -2.66
N ARG A 90 8.84 13.26 -3.07
CA ARG A 90 9.33 12.08 -3.81
C ARG A 90 9.36 10.82 -2.94
N TRP A 91 9.78 10.93 -1.69
CA TRP A 91 9.82 9.81 -0.76
C TRP A 91 8.42 9.31 -0.41
N TRP A 92 7.49 10.24 -0.17
CA TRP A 92 6.08 9.94 0.02
C TRP A 92 5.47 9.20 -1.19
N ALA A 93 5.80 9.64 -2.40
CA ALA A 93 5.36 8.96 -3.62
C ALA A 93 5.94 7.55 -3.75
N PHE A 94 7.25 7.39 -3.52
CA PHE A 94 7.93 6.10 -3.61
C PHE A 94 7.43 5.11 -2.55
N GLN A 95 7.25 5.58 -1.32
CA GLN A 95 6.69 4.79 -0.23
C GLN A 95 5.28 4.31 -0.56
N THR A 96 4.43 5.18 -1.11
CA THR A 96 3.06 4.82 -1.54
C THR A 96 3.08 3.88 -2.73
N PHE A 97 4.05 3.99 -3.63
CA PHE A 97 4.20 3.05 -4.75
C PHE A 97 4.52 1.64 -4.24
N VAL A 98 5.44 1.52 -3.28
CA VAL A 98 5.86 0.21 -2.73
C VAL A 98 4.79 -0.38 -1.81
N LEU A 99 4.15 0.43 -0.97
CA LEU A 99 3.24 -0.03 0.09
C LEU A 99 1.76 0.15 -0.22
N GLY A 100 1.43 0.80 -1.33
CA GLY A 100 0.05 1.14 -1.69
C GLY A 100 -0.59 2.17 -0.76
N PHE A 101 -1.89 1.98 -0.48
CA PHE A 101 -2.77 2.92 0.24
C PHE A 101 -2.33 3.29 1.67
N LEU A 102 -1.42 2.52 2.26
CA LEU A 102 -1.03 2.64 3.66
C LEU A 102 -0.32 3.96 4.00
N SER A 103 0.37 4.58 3.03
CA SER A 103 1.09 5.85 3.21
C SER A 103 0.16 7.08 3.09
N SER A 104 -0.94 6.97 2.35
CA SER A 104 -1.88 8.08 2.09
C SER A 104 -2.58 8.59 3.36
N LYS A 105 -2.83 7.71 4.34
CA LYS A 105 -3.44 8.11 5.62
C LYS A 105 -2.54 9.01 6.47
N LEU A 106 -1.23 8.73 6.46
CA LEU A 106 -0.23 9.54 7.17
C LEU A 106 -0.13 10.94 6.56
N LEU A 107 -0.17 11.04 5.23
CA LEU A 107 -0.21 12.31 4.51
C LEU A 107 -1.49 13.10 4.78
N LEU A 108 -2.66 12.45 4.76
CA LEU A 108 -3.93 13.12 5.10
C LEU A 108 -3.93 13.64 6.54
N LYS A 109 -3.29 12.92 7.46
CA LYS A 109 -3.16 13.35 8.85
C LYS A 109 -2.28 14.59 8.97
N LYS A 110 -1.13 14.62 8.28
CA LYS A 110 -0.29 15.83 8.19
C LYS A 110 -1.00 17.00 7.51
N ALA A 111 -1.87 16.73 6.52
CA ALA A 111 -2.62 17.77 5.82
C ALA A 111 -3.74 18.42 6.67
N LYS A 112 -4.17 17.75 7.75
CA LYS A 112 -5.21 18.24 8.68
C LYS A 112 -4.66 18.98 9.90
N GLN A 113 -3.34 18.91 10.13
CA GLN A 113 -2.65 19.72 11.15
C GLN A 113 -2.27 21.07 10.55
#